data_AF-A0A4Y1ZWH7-F1
#
_entry.id   AF-A0A4Y1ZWH7-F1
#
_cell.length_a   1.000
_cell.length_b   1.000
_cell.length_c   1.000
_cell.angle_alpha   90.00
_cell.angle_beta   90.00
_cell.angle_gamma   90.00
#
_symmetry.space_group_name_H-M   'P 1'
#
loop_
_entity.id
_entity.type
_entity.pdbx_description
1 polymer ?
#
loop_
_entity_poly.entity_id
_entity_poly.type
_entity_poly.pdbx_seq_one_letter_code
_entity_poly.pdbx_strand_id
1 'polypeptide(L)'
;MDSSRSAQKAVMQFLRAEEEHATQIYRRMKEVYGEQCLARCTIFRRCQGYEAGRVNIKDFPRPGQAHGVTNSATISAVDELMRQNRRIITREIAVELPISKGTVHHTIHKKLGCGKVCAQWVSKNLSANQKRSRWELDPSATQEFLH
;
A
#
# COMPACT_ATOMS: atom_id res chain seq x y z
N MET A 1 31.66 4.31 -17.50
CA MET A 1 31.23 4.47 -16.08
C MET A 1 29.72 4.32 -16.06
N ASP A 2 29.16 3.54 -15.11
CA ASP A 2 27.70 3.45 -14.97
C ASP A 2 27.18 4.80 -14.45
N SER A 3 26.44 5.51 -15.30
CA SER A 3 25.86 6.81 -14.97
C SER A 3 24.45 6.73 -14.39
N SER A 4 23.98 5.52 -14.03
CA SER A 4 22.68 5.34 -13.37
C SER A 4 22.56 6.21 -12.12
N ARG A 5 21.35 6.72 -11.83
CA ARG A 5 21.11 7.56 -10.64
C ARG A 5 21.48 6.83 -9.36
N SER A 6 21.28 5.51 -9.31
CA SER A 6 21.69 4.62 -8.21
C SER A 6 23.20 4.59 -8.02
N ALA A 7 23.98 4.43 -9.08
CA ALA A 7 25.45 4.42 -9.02
C ALA A 7 26.00 5.77 -8.55
N GLN A 8 25.50 6.88 -9.13
CA GLN A 8 25.89 8.23 -8.70
C GLN A 8 25.56 8.51 -7.22
N LYS A 9 24.41 8.02 -6.72
CA LYS A 9 24.04 8.13 -5.30
C LYS A 9 24.96 7.31 -4.39
N ALA A 10 25.42 6.14 -4.83
CA ALA A 10 26.36 5.31 -4.08
C ALA A 10 27.72 5.99 -3.96
N VAL A 11 28.25 6.52 -5.07
CA VAL A 11 29.51 7.28 -5.07
C VAL A 11 29.41 8.51 -4.18
N MET A 12 28.32 9.26 -4.26
CA MET A 12 28.10 10.41 -3.37
C MET A 12 28.06 10.02 -1.88
N GLN A 13 27.45 8.88 -1.53
CA GLN A 13 27.43 8.41 -0.15
C GLN A 13 28.82 8.01 0.34
N PHE A 14 29.61 7.37 -0.52
CA PHE A 14 31.00 7.03 -0.24
C PHE A 14 31.84 8.30 0.02
N LEU A 15 31.80 9.29 -0.89
CA LEU A 15 32.55 10.54 -0.73
C LEU A 15 32.13 11.32 0.52
N ARG A 16 30.85 11.23 0.90
CA ARG A 16 30.36 11.84 2.15
C ARG A 16 30.88 11.12 3.40
N ALA A 17 31.10 9.80 3.33
CA ALA A 17 31.71 9.00 4.39
C ALA A 17 33.21 9.25 4.52
N GLU A 18 33.89 9.67 3.44
CA GLU A 18 35.23 10.26 3.46
C GLU A 18 35.26 11.71 4.00
N GLU A 19 34.14 12.18 4.56
CA GLU A 19 33.96 13.52 5.14
C GLU A 19 34.09 14.69 4.15
N GLU A 20 33.96 14.45 2.85
CA GLU A 20 34.00 15.54 1.87
C GLU A 20 32.79 16.48 1.97
N HIS A 21 33.06 17.78 1.80
CA HIS A 21 32.01 18.79 1.72
C HIS A 21 31.22 18.70 0.41
N ALA A 22 29.92 19.02 0.44
CA ALA A 22 29.02 18.93 -0.71
C ALA A 22 29.52 19.67 -1.98
N THR A 23 30.25 20.77 -1.81
CA THR A 23 30.87 21.51 -2.93
C THR A 23 31.97 20.70 -3.62
N GLN A 24 32.79 20.00 -2.85
CA GLN A 24 33.87 19.16 -3.37
C GLN A 24 33.30 17.92 -4.05
N ILE A 25 32.31 17.28 -3.42
CA ILE A 25 31.55 16.18 -4.00
C ILE A 25 30.96 16.56 -5.36
N TYR A 26 30.35 17.74 -5.47
CA TYR A 26 29.80 18.21 -6.75
C TYR A 26 30.87 18.35 -7.85
N ARG A 27 32.05 18.89 -7.52
CA ARG A 27 33.16 19.02 -8.48
C ARG A 27 33.62 17.66 -8.98
N ARG A 28 33.92 16.73 -8.06
CA ARG A 28 34.37 15.36 -8.39
C ARG A 28 33.31 14.60 -9.20
N MET A 29 32.03 14.75 -8.82
CA MET A 29 30.94 14.15 -9.58
C MET A 29 30.80 14.74 -10.99
N LYS A 30 30.94 16.07 -11.15
CA LYS A 30 30.85 16.73 -12.47
C LYS A 30 32.02 16.35 -13.37
N GLU A 31 33.22 16.16 -12.81
CA GLU A 31 34.40 15.68 -13.55
C GLU A 31 34.20 14.25 -14.09
N VAL A 32 33.67 13.34 -13.27
CA VAL A 32 33.49 11.92 -13.66
C VAL A 32 32.28 11.71 -14.57
N TYR A 33 31.14 12.34 -14.26
CA TYR A 33 29.87 12.09 -14.95
C TYR A 33 29.51 13.15 -16.01
N GLY A 34 30.23 14.28 -16.06
CA GLY A 34 30.02 15.32 -17.06
C GLY A 34 28.58 15.81 -17.13
N GLU A 35 27.98 15.77 -18.32
CA GLU A 35 26.59 16.17 -18.55
C GLU A 35 25.57 15.21 -17.93
N GLN A 36 25.96 13.97 -17.63
CA GLN A 36 25.09 12.98 -16.98
C GLN A 36 25.10 13.12 -15.45
N CYS A 37 25.88 14.04 -14.90
CA CYS A 37 25.96 14.29 -13.46
C CYS A 37 24.60 14.75 -12.89
N LEU A 38 24.26 14.26 -11.69
CA LEU A 38 23.13 14.79 -10.94
C LEU A 38 23.23 16.31 -10.77
N ALA A 39 22.08 16.98 -10.83
CA ALA A 39 22.01 18.42 -10.64
C ALA A 39 22.56 18.82 -9.25
N ARG A 40 23.26 19.96 -9.20
CA ARG A 40 23.88 20.50 -7.97
C ARG A 40 22.92 20.50 -6.78
N CYS A 41 21.68 20.96 -6.97
CA CYS A 41 20.64 20.97 -5.93
C CYS A 41 20.31 19.56 -5.39
N THR A 42 20.33 18.53 -6.23
CA THR A 42 20.07 17.14 -5.82
C THR A 42 21.20 16.59 -4.98
N ILE A 43 22.45 16.89 -5.36
CA ILE A 43 23.65 16.48 -4.62
C ILE A 43 23.65 17.11 -3.23
N PHE A 44 23.46 18.43 -3.14
CA PHE A 44 23.43 19.15 -1.86
C PHE A 44 22.32 18.63 -0.93
N ARG A 45 21.10 18.44 -1.44
CA ARG A 45 19.98 17.88 -0.66
C ARG A 45 20.26 16.46 -0.16
N ARG A 46 20.97 15.65 -0.95
CA ARG A 46 21.38 14.30 -0.53
C ARG A 46 22.48 14.34 0.53
N CYS A 47 23.50 15.18 0.37
CA CYS A 47 24.54 15.40 1.38
C CYS A 47 23.95 15.77 2.75
N GLN A 48 23.00 16.71 2.79
CA GLN A 48 22.28 17.05 4.02
C GLN A 48 21.53 15.84 4.60
N GLY A 49 20.92 15.01 3.76
CA GLY A 49 20.27 13.78 4.20
C GLY A 49 21.24 12.79 4.83
N TYR A 50 22.45 12.64 4.26
CA TYR A 50 23.49 11.78 4.81
C TYR A 50 24.01 12.27 6.16
N GLU A 51 24.18 13.59 6.33
CA GLU A 51 24.51 14.20 7.63
C GLU A 51 23.41 13.94 8.66
N ALA A 52 22.14 13.93 8.24
CA ALA A 52 21.00 13.55 9.08
C ALA A 52 20.84 12.03 9.29
N GLY A 53 21.85 11.21 8.95
CA GLY A 53 21.84 9.77 9.21
C GLY A 53 21.11 8.91 8.16
N ARG A 54 20.79 9.45 6.98
CA ARG A 54 20.13 8.68 5.91
C ARG A 54 21.07 7.64 5.31
N VAL A 55 20.85 6.34 5.57
CA VAL A 55 21.70 5.26 5.02
C VAL A 55 21.23 4.74 3.65
N ASN A 56 19.95 4.91 3.29
CA ASN A 56 19.38 4.27 2.12
C ASN A 56 19.72 5.00 0.79
N ILE A 57 20.37 4.27 -0.13
CA ILE A 57 20.67 4.72 -1.50
C ILE A 57 19.39 4.82 -2.33
N LYS A 58 18.44 3.90 -2.13
CA LYS A 58 17.18 3.87 -2.88
C LYS A 58 16.28 5.04 -2.46
N ASP A 59 15.40 5.43 -3.38
CA ASP A 59 14.37 6.41 -3.04
C ASP A 59 13.34 5.74 -2.13
N PHE A 60 12.91 6.47 -1.11
CA PHE A 60 11.83 6.00 -0.25
C PHE A 60 10.55 5.85 -1.08
N PRO A 61 9.70 4.87 -0.74
CA PRO A 61 8.39 4.76 -1.38
C PRO A 61 7.68 6.11 -1.27
N ARG A 62 7.29 6.67 -2.41
CA ARG A 62 6.56 7.93 -2.43
C ARG A 62 5.14 7.64 -1.93
N PRO A 63 4.68 8.25 -0.82
CA PRO A 63 3.28 8.10 -0.43
C PRO A 63 2.41 8.63 -1.58
N GLY A 64 1.59 7.75 -2.14
CA GLY A 64 0.59 8.15 -3.13
C GLY A 64 -0.57 8.91 -2.48
N GLN A 65 -1.37 9.60 -3.28
CA GLN A 65 -2.52 10.38 -2.79
C GLN A 65 -3.51 9.56 -1.95
N ALA A 66 -3.71 8.28 -2.29
CA ALA A 66 -4.55 7.36 -1.51
C ALA A 66 -4.02 7.12 -0.09
N HIS A 67 -2.71 7.22 0.14
CA HIS A 67 -2.10 7.06 1.46
C HIS A 67 -2.51 8.20 2.43
N GLY A 68 -2.73 9.41 1.91
CA GLY A 68 -3.09 10.57 2.74
C GLY A 68 -4.55 10.60 3.20
N VAL A 69 -5.46 9.94 2.46
CA VAL A 69 -6.91 9.88 2.82
C VAL A 69 -7.25 8.63 3.63
N THR A 70 -6.42 7.59 3.54
CA THR A 70 -6.67 6.30 4.19
C THR A 70 -6.17 6.31 5.63
N ASN A 71 -6.96 6.89 6.53
CA ASN A 71 -6.72 6.85 7.98
C ASN A 71 -7.25 5.55 8.60
N SER A 72 -6.75 5.17 9.78
CA SER A 72 -7.24 3.97 10.50
C SER A 72 -8.75 3.98 10.70
N ALA A 73 -9.34 5.13 11.05
CA ALA A 73 -10.79 5.29 11.20
C ALA A 73 -11.56 4.96 9.92
N THR A 74 -11.07 5.42 8.75
CA THR A 74 -11.71 5.12 7.45
C THR A 74 -11.59 3.64 7.09
N ILE A 75 -10.48 2.98 7.45
CA ILE A 75 -10.31 1.55 7.23
C ILE A 75 -11.32 0.77 8.06
N SER A 76 -11.45 1.10 9.35
CA SER A 76 -12.40 0.44 10.26
C SER A 76 -13.86 0.64 9.83
N ALA A 77 -14.23 1.86 9.42
CA ALA A 77 -15.58 2.13 8.94
C ALA A 77 -15.93 1.33 7.67
N VAL A 78 -14.99 1.20 6.73
CA VAL A 78 -15.17 0.34 5.54
C VAL A 78 -15.32 -1.13 5.94
N ASP A 79 -14.50 -1.64 6.88
CA ASP A 79 -14.59 -3.02 7.35
C ASP A 79 -15.95 -3.30 8.04
N GLU A 80 -16.43 -2.36 8.86
CA GLU A 80 -17.72 -2.47 9.53
C GLU A 80 -18.88 -2.57 8.53
N LEU A 81 -18.93 -1.68 7.53
CA LEU A 81 -19.96 -1.72 6.49
C LEU A 81 -19.94 -3.05 5.70
N MET A 82 -18.74 -3.56 5.41
CA MET A 82 -18.59 -4.86 4.75
C MET A 82 -19.02 -6.04 5.62
N ARG A 83 -18.87 -5.95 6.95
CA ARG A 83 -19.34 -6.98 7.89
C ARG A 83 -20.85 -6.95 8.05
N GLN A 84 -21.46 -5.76 8.10
CA GLN A 84 -22.90 -5.57 8.18
C GLN A 84 -23.61 -6.05 6.91
N ASN A 85 -23.07 -5.72 5.74
CA ASN A 85 -23.60 -6.15 4.45
C ASN A 85 -22.51 -6.74 3.56
N ARG A 86 -22.41 -8.07 3.53
CA ARG A 86 -21.44 -8.80 2.69
C ARG A 86 -21.62 -8.60 1.18
N ARG A 87 -22.73 -8.01 0.74
CA ARG A 87 -23.05 -7.75 -0.68
C ARG A 87 -22.95 -6.26 -1.07
N ILE A 88 -22.50 -5.40 -0.16
CA ILE A 88 -22.38 -3.95 -0.40
C ILE A 88 -21.44 -3.65 -1.59
N ILE A 89 -21.82 -2.69 -2.44
CA ILE A 89 -20.99 -2.28 -3.58
C ILE A 89 -20.08 -1.10 -3.24
N THR A 90 -18.92 -1.01 -3.89
CA THR A 90 -17.93 0.07 -3.70
C THR A 90 -18.54 1.47 -3.84
N ARG A 91 -19.58 1.63 -4.66
CA ARG A 91 -20.26 2.93 -4.83
C ARG A 91 -21.09 3.32 -3.61
N GLU A 92 -21.75 2.37 -2.97
CA GLU A 92 -22.54 2.62 -1.75
C GLU A 92 -21.62 3.06 -0.62
N ILE A 93 -20.52 2.33 -0.40
CA ILE A 93 -19.50 2.70 0.60
C ILE A 93 -18.93 4.11 0.34
N ALA A 94 -18.69 4.45 -0.93
CA ALA A 94 -18.17 5.77 -1.30
C ALA A 94 -19.14 6.91 -0.96
N VAL A 95 -20.45 6.67 -1.11
CA VAL A 95 -21.50 7.63 -0.77
C VAL A 95 -21.69 7.72 0.74
N GLU A 96 -21.64 6.59 1.45
CA GLU A 96 -21.87 6.51 2.89
C GLU A 96 -20.72 7.10 3.71
N LEU A 97 -19.47 6.92 3.26
CA LEU A 97 -18.26 7.41 3.94
C LEU A 97 -17.65 8.69 3.31
N PRO A 98 -18.45 9.48 2.58
CA PRO A 98 -18.03 10.48 1.58
C PRO A 98 -16.56 10.41 1.07
N ILE A 99 -16.10 9.23 0.65
CA ILE A 99 -14.73 9.03 0.13
C ILE A 99 -14.75 8.65 -1.35
N SER A 100 -13.64 8.94 -2.04
CA SER A 100 -13.53 8.60 -3.46
C SER A 100 -13.63 7.08 -3.67
N LYS A 101 -14.28 6.66 -4.77
CA LYS A 101 -14.34 5.25 -5.18
C LYS A 101 -12.95 4.59 -5.27
N GLY A 102 -11.95 5.35 -5.71
CA GLY A 102 -10.55 4.88 -5.80
C GLY A 102 -9.97 4.58 -4.43
N THR A 103 -10.26 5.41 -3.43
CA THR A 103 -9.87 5.19 -2.03
C THR A 103 -10.53 3.94 -1.47
N VAL A 104 -11.85 3.77 -1.67
CA VAL A 104 -12.56 2.55 -1.23
C VAL A 104 -11.94 1.31 -1.84
N HIS A 105 -11.71 1.30 -3.15
CA HIS A 105 -11.08 0.18 -3.85
C HIS A 105 -9.68 -0.12 -3.31
N HIS A 106 -8.86 0.91 -3.06
CA HIS A 106 -7.55 0.76 -2.45
C HIS A 106 -7.65 0.16 -1.03
N THR A 107 -8.56 0.66 -0.20
CA THR A 107 -8.77 0.16 1.17
C THR A 107 -9.17 -1.32 1.16
N ILE A 108 -10.16 -1.70 0.36
CA ILE A 108 -10.64 -3.08 0.27
C ILE A 108 -9.52 -4.04 -0.14
N HIS A 109 -8.77 -3.72 -1.21
CA HIS A 109 -7.80 -4.67 -1.76
C HIS A 109 -6.40 -4.58 -1.16
N LYS A 110 -5.95 -3.39 -0.73
CA LYS A 110 -4.57 -3.18 -0.24
C LYS A 110 -4.48 -3.08 1.27
N LYS A 111 -5.55 -2.68 1.96
CA LYS A 111 -5.56 -2.58 3.43
C LYS A 111 -6.26 -3.77 4.09
N LEU A 112 -7.46 -4.11 3.62
CA LEU A 112 -8.24 -5.24 4.15
C LEU A 112 -7.92 -6.56 3.46
N GLY A 113 -7.34 -6.54 2.25
CA GLY A 113 -6.99 -7.74 1.50
C GLY A 113 -8.19 -8.56 1.01
N CYS A 114 -9.38 -7.95 0.93
CA CYS A 114 -10.59 -8.66 0.56
C CYS A 114 -10.67 -8.90 -0.97
N GLY A 115 -11.17 -10.07 -1.33
CA GLY A 115 -11.53 -10.44 -2.70
C GLY A 115 -13.05 -10.47 -2.88
N LYS A 116 -13.51 -10.19 -4.11
CA LYS A 116 -14.92 -10.39 -4.47
C LYS A 116 -15.15 -11.87 -4.78
N VAL A 117 -16.10 -12.49 -4.09
CA VAL A 117 -16.58 -13.85 -4.37
C VAL A 117 -18.03 -13.80 -4.85
N CYS A 118 -18.41 -14.76 -5.70
CA CYS A 118 -19.81 -14.92 -6.10
C CYS A 118 -20.57 -15.75 -5.06
N ALA A 119 -21.83 -15.43 -4.82
CA ALA A 119 -22.67 -16.24 -3.95
C ALA A 119 -22.93 -17.61 -4.59
N GLN A 120 -22.93 -18.66 -3.77
CA GLN A 120 -23.29 -20.02 -4.21
C GLN A 120 -24.80 -20.11 -4.43
N TRP A 121 -25.21 -20.80 -5.50
CA TRP A 121 -26.60 -21.10 -5.77
C TRP A 121 -27.14 -22.11 -4.75
N VAL A 122 -28.28 -21.79 -4.15
CA VAL A 122 -28.99 -22.69 -3.22
C VAL A 122 -30.29 -23.12 -3.88
N SER A 123 -30.49 -24.44 -3.99
CA SER A 123 -31.62 -25.04 -4.74
C SER A 123 -33.00 -24.59 -4.23
N LYS A 124 -33.18 -24.45 -2.91
CA LYS A 124 -34.45 -24.06 -2.29
C LYS A 124 -34.22 -23.16 -1.09
N ASN A 125 -35.10 -22.18 -0.91
CA ASN A 125 -35.16 -21.38 0.32
C ASN A 125 -35.96 -22.13 1.38
N LEU A 126 -35.26 -22.85 2.27
CA LEU A 126 -35.89 -23.69 3.28
C LEU A 126 -36.53 -22.87 4.41
N SER A 127 -37.74 -23.27 4.82
CA SER A 127 -38.39 -22.73 6.01
C SER A 127 -37.69 -23.21 7.30
N ALA A 128 -37.98 -22.55 8.43
CA ALA A 128 -37.41 -22.92 9.72
C ALA A 128 -37.71 -24.39 10.09
N ASN A 129 -38.94 -24.86 9.85
CA ASN A 129 -39.33 -26.24 10.13
C ASN A 129 -38.57 -27.23 9.23
N GLN A 130 -38.36 -26.91 7.95
CA GLN A 130 -37.60 -27.76 7.02
C GLN A 130 -36.11 -27.84 7.39
N LYS A 131 -35.53 -26.72 7.84
CA LYS A 131 -34.17 -26.72 8.41
C LYS A 131 -34.11 -27.59 9.66
N ARG A 132 -35.18 -27.57 10.48
CA ARG A 132 -35.28 -28.37 11.70
C ARG A 132 -35.28 -29.86 11.40
N SER A 133 -36.19 -30.33 10.55
CA SER A 133 -36.23 -31.74 10.16
C SER A 133 -34.94 -32.20 9.48
N ARG A 134 -34.25 -31.33 8.74
CA ARG A 134 -32.97 -31.68 8.11
C ARG A 134 -31.84 -31.90 9.13
N TRP A 135 -31.76 -31.14 10.22
CA TRP A 135 -30.74 -31.40 11.27
C TRP A 135 -31.06 -32.66 12.07
N GLU A 136 -32.34 -32.95 12.33
CA GLU A 136 -32.77 -34.13 13.10
C GLU A 136 -32.43 -35.44 12.35
N LEU A 137 -32.47 -35.41 11.02
CA LEU A 137 -32.15 -36.55 10.16
C LEU A 137 -30.65 -36.73 9.94
N ASP A 138 -29.86 -35.67 10.03
CA ASP A 138 -28.39 -35.72 9.89
C ASP A 138 -27.71 -34.61 10.70
N PRO A 139 -27.41 -34.87 11.99
CA PRO A 139 -26.73 -33.91 12.87
C PRO A 139 -25.31 -33.56 12.38
N SER A 140 -24.69 -34.44 11.58
CA SER A 140 -23.29 -34.31 11.16
C SER A 140 -23.08 -33.32 10.01
N ALA A 141 -24.10 -33.09 9.18
CA ALA A 141 -24.02 -32.21 8.00
C ALA A 141 -23.95 -30.71 8.33
N THR A 142 -24.16 -30.30 9.58
CA THR A 142 -24.21 -28.87 9.99
C THR A 142 -22.89 -28.32 10.51
N GLN A 143 -21.89 -29.15 10.81
CA GLN A 143 -20.59 -28.69 11.34
C GLN A 143 -19.77 -27.92 10.28
N GLU A 144 -20.00 -28.14 8.98
CA GLU A 144 -19.19 -27.58 7.89
C GLU A 144 -19.50 -26.13 7.51
N PHE A 145 -20.55 -25.51 8.08
CA PHE A 145 -20.99 -24.17 7.68
C PHE A 145 -20.77 -23.08 8.75
N LEU A 146 -20.06 -23.39 9.83
CA LEU A 146 -19.82 -22.46 10.96
C LEU A 146 -18.41 -21.84 10.99
N HIS A 147 -17.67 -21.82 9.88
CA HIS A 147 -16.32 -21.22 9.85
C HIS A 147 -16.14 -20.13 8.79
#